data_AF-A0A328CAX4-F1
#
_entry.id   AF-A0A328CAX4-F1
#
_cell.length_a   1.000
_cell.length_b   1.000
_cell.length_c   1.000
_cell.angle_alpha   90.00
_cell.angle_beta   90.00
_cell.angle_gamma   90.00
#
_symmetry.space_group_name_H-M   'P 1'
#
loop_
_entity.id
_entity.type
_entity.pdbx_description
1 polymer ?
#
loop_
_entity_poly.entity_id
_entity_poly.type
_entity_poly.pdbx_seq_one_letter_code
_entity_poly.pdbx_strand_id
1 'polypeptide(L)'
;MMRTLLARTPLLLLVVALLSLSGCLLDPTEPGIASMTITPSVISLSETGMTDEYFTIELTVVNFTDEIEEVTVFTQSPEIEAVPQSVVAEGNVVVLSGISKSWFTNFDTGAHPIGATVTSASASITERNLATVTIEAAN
;
A
#
# COMPACT_ATOMS: atom_id res chain seq x y z
N MET A 1 -42.90 48.77 23.88
CA MET A 1 -43.03 47.35 24.25
C MET A 1 -42.80 46.50 23.00
N MET A 2 -41.95 45.46 23.10
CA MET A 2 -41.79 44.32 22.15
C MET A 2 -41.20 44.67 20.76
N ARG A 3 -40.30 43.90 20.14
CA ARG A 3 -39.80 42.54 20.39
C ARG A 3 -38.47 42.35 19.66
N THR A 4 -37.48 41.83 20.37
CA THR A 4 -36.26 41.21 19.86
C THR A 4 -36.62 39.87 19.19
N LEU A 5 -36.19 39.63 17.96
CA LEU A 5 -36.20 38.33 17.25
C LEU A 5 -34.91 38.28 16.40
N LEU A 6 -33.85 37.59 16.86
CA LEU A 6 -33.52 36.18 16.63
C LEU A 6 -33.13 35.85 15.17
N ALA A 7 -31.91 35.31 15.03
CA ALA A 7 -31.40 34.31 14.08
C ALA A 7 -30.01 34.76 13.56
N ARG A 8 -28.87 34.45 14.20
CA ARG A 8 -28.25 33.11 14.36
C ARG A 8 -28.36 32.23 13.11
N THR A 9 -27.90 32.74 11.97
CA THR A 9 -27.77 31.94 10.73
C THR A 9 -26.54 32.38 9.93
N PRO A 10 -25.32 32.05 10.39
CA PRO A 10 -24.30 31.68 9.41
C PRO A 10 -23.47 30.46 9.80
N LEU A 11 -23.77 29.80 10.92
CA LEU A 11 -22.96 28.67 11.41
C LEU A 11 -23.36 27.33 10.75
N LEU A 12 -24.60 27.18 10.28
CA LEU A 12 -25.10 25.90 9.76
C LEU A 12 -24.56 25.59 8.34
N LEU A 13 -24.24 26.62 7.55
CA LEU A 13 -23.73 26.46 6.18
C LEU A 13 -22.26 26.00 6.13
N LEU A 14 -21.48 26.26 7.18
CA LEU A 14 -20.08 25.85 7.24
C LEU A 14 -19.94 24.34 7.52
N VAL A 15 -20.87 23.74 8.27
CA VAL A 15 -20.82 22.32 8.66
C VAL A 15 -21.13 21.38 7.49
N VAL A 16 -21.97 21.79 6.53
CA VAL A 16 -22.34 20.96 5.37
C VAL A 16 -21.19 20.87 4.34
N ALA A 17 -20.39 21.93 4.19
CA ALA A 17 -19.23 21.92 3.27
C ALA A 17 -18.05 21.06 3.78
N LEU A 18 -17.97 20.80 5.09
CA LEU A 18 -16.96 19.91 5.69
C LEU A 18 -17.31 18.43 5.54
N LEU A 19 -18.58 18.08 5.30
CA LEU A 19 -19.01 16.69 5.08
C LEU A 19 -18.77 16.21 3.63
N SER A 20 -18.62 17.12 2.67
CA SER A 20 -18.31 16.78 1.27
C SER A 20 -16.85 16.37 1.03
N LEU A 21 -15.96 16.48 2.01
CA LEU A 21 -14.57 15.98 1.91
C LEU A 21 -14.38 14.58 2.49
N SER A 22 -15.44 13.92 2.95
CA SER A 22 -15.36 12.60 3.59
C SER A 22 -15.56 11.48 2.57
N GLY A 23 -14.49 11.13 1.86
CA GLY A 23 -14.29 9.76 1.35
C GLY A 23 -14.76 9.50 -0.09
N CYS A 24 -13.79 9.30 -0.98
CA CYS A 24 -13.86 8.17 -1.89
C CYS A 24 -14.02 6.91 -1.01
N LEU A 25 -15.27 6.56 -0.67
CA LEU A 25 -15.57 5.24 -0.15
C LEU A 25 -15.24 4.29 -1.31
N LEU A 26 -14.14 3.53 -1.16
CA LEU A 26 -13.93 2.30 -1.90
C LEU A 26 -15.25 1.55 -1.90
N ASP A 27 -15.80 1.28 -3.09
CA ASP A 27 -16.99 0.46 -3.19
C ASP A 27 -16.63 -0.89 -2.58
N PRO A 28 -17.29 -1.32 -1.49
CA PRO A 28 -16.96 -2.57 -0.81
C PRO A 28 -17.25 -3.81 -1.66
N THR A 29 -17.73 -3.63 -2.90
CA THR A 29 -17.95 -4.69 -3.88
C THR A 29 -16.89 -4.75 -4.97
N GLU A 30 -16.02 -3.74 -5.09
CA GLU A 30 -14.95 -3.73 -6.08
C GLU A 30 -13.72 -4.52 -5.59
N PRO A 31 -13.03 -5.27 -6.48
CA PRO A 31 -11.77 -5.93 -6.15
C PRO A 31 -10.71 -4.91 -5.72
N GLY A 32 -9.93 -5.26 -4.70
CA GLY A 32 -8.99 -4.32 -4.08
C GLY A 32 -7.88 -4.99 -3.27
N ILE A 33 -6.87 -4.21 -2.89
CA ILE A 33 -5.81 -4.62 -1.97
C ILE A 33 -6.09 -3.96 -0.62
N ALA A 34 -6.55 -4.74 0.36
CA ALA A 34 -6.93 -4.22 1.66
C ALA A 34 -5.72 -3.79 2.51
N SER A 35 -4.62 -4.53 2.44
CA SER A 35 -3.40 -4.21 3.19
C SER A 35 -2.17 -4.92 2.64
N MET A 36 -1.00 -4.37 2.97
CA MET A 36 0.31 -4.98 2.73
C MET A 36 1.16 -4.89 4.00
N THR A 37 1.86 -5.97 4.33
CA THR A 37 2.90 -5.97 5.36
C THR A 37 4.22 -6.46 4.79
N ILE A 38 5.34 -5.92 5.30
CA ILE A 38 6.69 -6.26 4.83
C ILE A 38 7.54 -6.61 6.05
N THR A 39 8.20 -7.77 6.00
CA THR A 39 9.08 -8.24 7.07
C THR A 39 10.44 -8.65 6.50
N PRO A 40 11.56 -8.06 6.98
CA PRO A 40 11.61 -6.90 7.88
C PRO A 40 11.17 -5.60 7.17
N SER A 41 10.58 -4.66 7.90
CA SER A 41 10.21 -3.34 7.35
C SER A 41 11.33 -2.29 7.47
N VAL A 42 12.42 -2.61 8.17
CA VAL A 42 13.59 -1.75 8.37
C VAL A 42 14.83 -2.55 8.00
N ILE A 43 15.70 -1.95 7.20
CA ILE A 43 16.95 -2.55 6.75
C ILE A 43 18.09 -1.54 6.79
N SER A 44 19.32 -2.02 6.93
CA SER A 44 20.50 -1.19 6.74
C SER A 44 20.81 -1.01 5.26
N LEU A 45 21.34 0.15 4.88
CA LEU A 45 21.87 0.45 3.56
C LEU A 45 22.86 -0.64 3.12
N SER A 46 22.66 -1.19 1.92
CA SER A 46 23.60 -2.14 1.33
C SER A 46 24.54 -1.40 0.37
N GLU A 47 25.83 -1.33 0.73
CA GLU A 47 26.85 -0.68 -0.13
C GLU A 47 27.30 -1.56 -1.30
N THR A 48 27.14 -2.89 -1.18
CA THR A 48 27.69 -3.86 -2.14
C THR A 48 26.64 -4.51 -3.02
N GLY A 49 25.35 -4.33 -2.72
CA GLY A 49 24.23 -4.98 -3.44
C GLY A 49 24.20 -6.51 -3.32
N MET A 50 25.13 -7.12 -2.59
CA MET A 50 25.17 -8.56 -2.31
C MET A 50 24.82 -8.79 -0.84
N THR A 51 23.63 -9.30 -0.59
CA THR A 51 23.15 -9.62 0.76
C THR A 51 22.41 -10.95 0.73
N ASP A 52 22.67 -11.82 1.71
CA ASP A 52 21.86 -13.00 2.00
C ASP A 52 20.59 -12.66 2.82
N GLU A 53 20.26 -11.38 2.91
CA GLU A 53 19.05 -10.88 3.56
C GLU A 53 17.87 -10.88 2.58
N TYR A 54 16.73 -11.35 3.04
CA TYR A 54 15.51 -11.47 2.26
C TYR A 54 14.32 -10.86 2.98
N PHE A 55 13.33 -10.45 2.19
CA PHE A 55 12.03 -9.99 2.64
C PHE A 55 10.96 -11.03 2.38
N THR A 56 9.95 -10.98 3.24
CA THR A 56 8.62 -11.54 3.01
C THR A 56 7.60 -10.40 2.98
N ILE A 57 6.73 -10.43 1.98
CA ILE A 57 5.64 -9.49 1.80
C ILE A 57 4.33 -10.28 1.85
N GLU A 58 3.42 -9.84 2.69
CA GLU A 58 2.07 -10.41 2.79
C GLU A 58 1.05 -9.36 2.35
N LEU A 59 0.21 -9.71 1.37
CA LEU A 59 -0.90 -8.91 0.91
C LEU A 59 -2.22 -9.54 1.35
N THR A 60 -3.16 -8.71 1.78
CA THR A 60 -4.56 -9.10 1.92
C THR A 60 -5.35 -8.48 0.79
N VAL A 61 -5.97 -9.32 -0.04
CA VAL A 61 -6.83 -8.91 -1.16
C VAL A 61 -8.29 -9.06 -0.78
N VAL A 62 -9.16 -8.30 -1.43
CA VAL A 62 -10.61 -8.33 -1.19
C VAL A 62 -11.38 -8.33 -2.49
N ASN A 63 -12.55 -8.97 -2.48
CA ASN A 63 -13.55 -8.96 -3.55
C ASN A 63 -13.07 -9.41 -4.95
N PHE A 64 -11.97 -10.16 -5.03
CA PHE A 64 -11.63 -10.90 -6.24
C PHE A 64 -12.57 -12.11 -6.37
N THR A 65 -13.27 -12.20 -7.50
CA THR A 65 -14.21 -13.31 -7.79
C THR A 65 -13.51 -14.51 -8.42
N ASP A 66 -12.42 -14.26 -9.14
CA ASP A 66 -11.59 -15.28 -9.78
C ASP A 66 -10.33 -15.53 -8.96
N GLU A 67 -9.68 -16.66 -9.23
CA GLU A 67 -8.38 -16.99 -8.65
C GLU A 67 -7.33 -15.92 -9.06
N ILE A 68 -6.43 -15.61 -8.14
CA ILE A 68 -5.31 -14.70 -8.40
C ILE A 68 -4.30 -15.41 -9.29
N GLU A 69 -4.04 -14.84 -10.47
CA GLU A 69 -3.12 -15.38 -11.46
C GLU A 69 -1.69 -14.85 -11.27
N GLU A 70 -1.57 -13.57 -10.90
CA GLU A 70 -0.29 -12.88 -10.78
C GLU A 70 -0.32 -11.82 -9.68
N VAL A 71 0.77 -11.71 -8.92
CA VAL A 71 1.00 -10.62 -7.98
C VAL A 71 2.42 -10.07 -8.15
N THR A 72 2.49 -8.77 -8.40
CA THR A 72 3.74 -8.03 -8.55
C THR A 72 3.82 -6.97 -7.48
N VAL A 73 4.98 -6.81 -6.86
CA VAL A 73 5.24 -5.76 -5.87
C VAL A 73 6.33 -4.84 -6.42
N PHE A 74 6.22 -3.53 -6.25
CA PHE A 74 7.14 -2.56 -6.85
C PHE A 74 7.49 -1.41 -5.89
N THR A 75 8.72 -0.91 -6.00
CA THR A 75 9.14 0.40 -5.45
C THR A 75 8.54 1.52 -6.31
N GLN A 76 8.50 2.77 -5.84
CA GLN A 76 7.86 3.87 -6.60
C GLN A 76 8.82 4.95 -7.12
N SER A 77 10.06 5.01 -6.63
CA SER A 77 11.04 6.02 -7.03
C SER A 77 12.47 5.53 -6.81
N PRO A 78 13.07 4.85 -7.81
CA PRO A 78 12.49 4.44 -9.10
C PRO A 78 11.42 3.34 -8.96
N GLU A 79 10.62 3.14 -10.01
CA GLU A 79 9.70 1.99 -10.08
C GLU A 79 10.45 0.73 -10.53
N ILE A 80 10.65 -0.19 -9.59
CA ILE A 80 11.35 -1.46 -9.81
C ILE A 80 10.53 -2.59 -9.20
N GLU A 81 10.19 -3.58 -10.02
CA GLU A 81 9.48 -4.78 -9.58
C GLU A 81 10.38 -5.69 -8.74
N ALA A 82 9.82 -6.25 -7.67
CA ALA A 82 10.45 -7.28 -6.88
C ALA A 82 10.45 -8.61 -7.64
N VAL A 83 11.50 -9.40 -7.41
CA VAL A 83 11.57 -10.79 -7.91
C VAL A 83 11.50 -11.73 -6.69
N PRO A 84 10.31 -12.24 -6.34
CA PRO A 84 10.17 -13.22 -5.27
C PRO A 84 10.70 -14.58 -5.71
N GLN A 85 11.19 -15.37 -4.76
CA GLN A 85 11.55 -16.78 -5.00
C GLN A 85 10.32 -17.69 -4.91
N SER A 86 9.29 -17.27 -4.16
CA SER A 86 8.06 -18.02 -3.97
C SER A 86 6.89 -17.05 -3.82
N VAL A 87 5.76 -17.41 -4.44
CA VAL A 87 4.47 -16.75 -4.29
C VAL A 87 3.46 -17.81 -3.92
N VAL A 88 2.76 -17.62 -2.81
CA VAL A 88 1.72 -18.54 -2.31
C VAL A 88 0.46 -17.73 -2.05
N ALA A 89 -0.65 -18.14 -2.66
CA ALA A 89 -1.96 -17.55 -2.43
C ALA A 89 -2.85 -18.53 -1.65
N GLU A 90 -3.32 -18.13 -0.48
CA GLU A 90 -4.22 -18.90 0.38
C GLU A 90 -5.45 -18.05 0.72
N GLY A 91 -6.55 -18.30 0.00
CA GLY A 91 -7.77 -17.51 0.13
C GLY A 91 -7.52 -16.05 -0.24
N ASN A 92 -7.70 -15.15 0.73
CA ASN A 92 -7.53 -13.70 0.54
C ASN A 92 -6.11 -13.21 0.87
N VAL A 93 -5.19 -14.10 1.22
CA VAL A 93 -3.83 -13.73 1.60
C VAL A 93 -2.85 -14.23 0.53
N VAL A 94 -1.98 -13.33 0.08
CA VAL A 94 -0.88 -13.66 -0.83
C VAL A 94 0.44 -13.36 -0.15
N VAL A 95 1.30 -14.37 -0.06
CA VAL A 95 2.62 -14.27 0.55
C VAL A 95 3.69 -14.39 -0.54
N LEU A 96 4.50 -13.35 -0.69
CA LEU A 96 5.69 -13.32 -1.53
C LEU A 96 6.91 -13.45 -0.64
N SER A 97 7.74 -14.47 -0.84
CA SER A 97 8.91 -14.75 -0.01
C SER A 97 10.21 -14.81 -0.82
N GLY A 98 11.31 -14.54 -0.14
CA GLY A 98 12.65 -14.62 -0.73
C GLY A 98 12.98 -13.45 -1.65
N ILE A 99 12.35 -12.28 -1.43
CA ILE A 99 12.69 -11.07 -2.17
C ILE A 99 14.04 -10.57 -1.64
N SER A 100 15.06 -10.52 -2.49
CA SER A 100 16.41 -10.12 -2.06
C SER A 100 16.46 -8.65 -1.65
N LYS A 101 17.21 -8.33 -0.60
CA LYS A 101 17.49 -6.95 -0.20
C LYS A 101 18.25 -6.12 -1.24
N SER A 102 18.93 -6.78 -2.17
CA SER A 102 19.48 -6.15 -3.39
C SER A 102 18.42 -5.46 -4.24
N TRP A 103 17.12 -5.71 -4.03
CA TRP A 103 16.04 -4.97 -4.66
C TRP A 103 16.09 -3.46 -4.38
N PHE A 104 16.67 -3.05 -3.24
CA PHE A 104 16.90 -1.65 -2.89
C PHE A 104 18.32 -1.16 -3.25
N THR A 105 19.02 -1.83 -4.17
CA THR A 105 20.35 -1.36 -4.59
C THR A 105 20.23 0.03 -5.22
N ASN A 106 21.09 0.96 -4.80
CA ASN A 106 21.10 2.38 -5.20
C ASN A 106 19.93 3.22 -4.64
N PHE A 107 19.20 2.74 -3.64
CA PHE A 107 18.28 3.57 -2.89
C PHE A 107 19.02 4.32 -1.78
N ASP A 108 18.68 5.59 -1.59
CA ASP A 108 19.17 6.38 -0.47
C ASP A 108 18.54 5.92 0.86
N THR A 109 19.11 6.34 1.98
CA THR A 109 18.46 6.15 3.28
C THR A 109 17.13 6.91 3.35
N GLY A 110 16.16 6.36 4.08
CA GLY A 110 14.84 6.96 4.24
C GLY A 110 13.70 5.97 4.06
N ALA A 111 12.49 6.52 4.01
CA ALA A 111 11.25 5.76 3.85
C ALA A 111 10.92 5.61 2.36
N HIS A 112 10.76 4.36 1.93
CA HIS A 112 10.47 4.00 0.54
C HIS A 112 9.11 3.33 0.46
N PRO A 113 8.11 3.97 -0.16
CA PRO A 113 6.77 3.42 -0.24
C PRO A 113 6.71 2.33 -1.31
N ILE A 114 6.01 1.25 -0.98
CA ILE A 114 5.87 0.06 -1.80
C ILE A 114 4.42 -0.03 -2.31
N GLY A 115 4.27 -0.37 -3.59
CA GLY A 115 2.99 -0.65 -4.23
C GLY A 115 2.90 -2.10 -4.70
N ALA A 116 1.73 -2.51 -5.14
CA ALA A 116 1.51 -3.81 -5.74
C ALA A 116 0.45 -3.78 -6.82
N THR A 117 0.56 -4.74 -7.73
CA THR A 117 -0.43 -5.08 -8.73
C THR A 117 -0.88 -6.51 -8.48
N VAL A 118 -2.19 -6.73 -8.40
CA VAL A 118 -2.81 -8.05 -8.28
C VAL A 118 -3.70 -8.28 -9.50
N THR A 119 -3.47 -9.37 -10.22
CA THR A 119 -4.18 -9.72 -11.45
C THR A 119 -4.89 -11.06 -11.29
N SER A 120 -6.09 -11.12 -11.84
CA SER A 120 -6.95 -12.29 -11.99
C SER A 120 -7.57 -12.27 -13.39
N ALA A 121 -8.31 -13.31 -13.76
CA ALA A 121 -8.94 -13.41 -15.08
C ALA A 121 -9.86 -12.23 -15.44
N SER A 122 -10.52 -11.60 -14.45
CA SER A 122 -11.49 -10.51 -14.69
C SER A 122 -11.04 -9.13 -14.18
N ALA A 123 -10.00 -9.05 -13.36
CA ALA A 123 -9.58 -7.80 -12.73
C ALA A 123 -8.06 -7.69 -12.62
N SER A 124 -7.54 -6.48 -12.81
CA SER A 124 -6.16 -6.11 -12.51
C SER A 124 -6.17 -4.81 -11.71
N ILE A 125 -5.71 -4.89 -10.46
CA ILE A 125 -5.75 -3.79 -9.50
C ILE A 125 -4.33 -3.41 -9.13
N THR A 126 -4.00 -2.13 -9.30
CA THR A 126 -2.73 -1.54 -8.89
C THR A 126 -2.96 -0.52 -7.80
N GLU A 127 -2.31 -0.71 -6.66
CA GLU A 127 -2.32 0.25 -5.55
C GLU A 127 -0.89 0.67 -5.19
N ARG A 128 -0.77 1.94 -4.81
CA ARG A 128 0.50 2.59 -4.44
C ARG A 128 0.49 2.92 -2.96
N ASN A 129 1.66 3.02 -2.35
CA ASN A 129 1.85 3.41 -0.95
C ASN A 129 1.13 2.49 0.05
N LEU A 130 1.12 1.18 -0.24
CA LEU A 130 0.47 0.15 0.58
C LEU A 130 1.28 -0.17 1.85
N ALA A 131 2.60 -0.15 1.74
CA ALA A 131 3.53 -0.35 2.85
C ALA A 131 4.77 0.53 2.67
N THR A 132 5.64 0.56 3.68
CA THR A 132 6.90 1.33 3.65
C THR A 132 8.04 0.46 4.13
N VAL A 133 9.15 0.48 3.38
CA VAL A 133 10.44 -0.03 3.83
C VAL A 133 11.31 1.15 4.24
N THR A 134 11.94 1.08 5.40
CA THR A 134 12.89 2.09 5.87
C THR A 134 14.31 1.60 5.67
N ILE A 135 15.12 2.36 4.94
CA ILE A 135 16.56 2.12 4.79
C ILE A 135 17.31 3.05 5.75
N GLU A 136 18.04 2.47 6.69
CA GLU A 136 18.86 3.17 7.68
C GLU A 136 20.34 3.13 7.29
N ALA A 137 21.14 4.04 7.82
CA ALA A 137 22.59 3.95 7.66
C ALA A 137 23.12 2.63 8.25
N ALA A 138 24.14 2.04 7.62
CA ALA A 138 24.86 0.94 8.24
C ALA A 138 25.51 1.44 9.54
N ASN A 139 25.32 0.70 10.63
CA ASN A 139 25.97 0.98 11.92
C ASN A 139 27.43 0.54 11.91
#